data_AF-A0A971WG88-F1
#
_entry.id   AF-A0A971WG88-F1
#
_cell.length_a   1.000
_cell.length_b   1.000
_cell.length_c   1.000
_cell.angle_alpha   90.00
_cell.angle_beta   90.00
_cell.angle_gamma   90.00
#
_symmetry.space_group_name_H-M   'P 1'
#
loop_
_entity.id
_entity.type
_entity.pdbx_description
1 polymer ?
#
loop_
_entity_poly.entity_id
_entity_poly.type
_entity_poly.pdbx_seq_one_letter_code
_entity_poly.pdbx_strand_id
1 'polypeptide(L)' 'MEVKETFDTDLQVFTLETEGYRKNPRKDNNLYMPVGEGYEPQTIKLIPYFAFANRGESDMRVWLNKF' A
#
# COMPACT_ATOMS: atom_id res chain seq x y z
N MET A 1 -0.82 14.24 -0.33
CA MET A 1 -1.56 13.03 0.07
C MET A 1 -2.60 13.45 1.07
N GLU A 2 -3.86 13.45 0.64
CA GLU A 2 -4.95 13.52 1.59
C GLU A 2 -5.04 12.16 2.28
N VAL A 3 -5.17 12.17 3.60
CA VAL A 3 -5.31 10.96 4.41
C VAL A 3 -6.67 11.02 5.06
N LYS A 4 -7.52 10.05 4.76
CA LYS A 4 -8.84 9.92 5.34
C LYS A 4 -8.79 8.87 6.44
N GLU A 5 -9.17 9.27 7.65
CA GLU A 5 -9.35 8.34 8.77
C GLU A 5 -10.76 7.76 8.74
N THR A 6 -10.89 6.46 9.00
CA THR A 6 -12.18 5.78 9.10
C THR A 6 -12.09 4.63 10.10
N PHE A 7 -13.11 4.49 10.96
CA PHE A 7 -13.22 3.34 11.86
C PHE A 7 -13.67 2.12 11.07
N ASP A 8 -12.84 1.07 11.08
CA ASP A 8 -13.13 -0.18 10.39
C ASP A 8 -13.82 -1.14 11.38
N THR A 9 -15.10 -1.41 11.14
CA THR A 9 -15.93 -2.26 12.01
C THR A 9 -15.46 -3.72 12.03
N ASP A 10 -14.90 -4.21 10.93
CA ASP A 10 -14.45 -5.62 10.83
C ASP A 10 -13.14 -5.81 11.60
N LEU A 11 -12.26 -4.81 11.55
CA LEU A 11 -10.97 -4.83 12.24
C LEU A 11 -11.03 -4.25 13.67
N GLN A 12 -12.13 -3.60 14.05
CA GLN A 12 -12.33 -2.92 15.34
C GLN A 12 -11.22 -1.91 15.66
N VAL A 13 -10.67 -1.25 14.64
CA VAL A 13 -9.59 -0.26 14.76
C VAL A 13 -9.80 0.89 13.78
N PHE A 14 -9.20 2.04 14.07
CA PHE A 14 -9.07 3.11 13.09
C PHE A 14 -8.10 2.71 11.99
N THR A 15 -8.49 3.00 10.75
CA THR A 15 -7.69 2.78 9.55
C THR A 15 -7.52 4.10 8.81
N LEU A 16 -6.44 4.18 8.03
CA LEU A 16 -6.18 5.35 7.18
C LEU A 16 -6.23 4.93 5.72
N GLU A 17 -6.89 5.73 4.90
CA GLU A 17 -6.90 5.60 3.45
C GLU A 17 -6.17 6.77 2.83
N THR A 18 -5.32 6.49 1.84
CA THR A 18 -4.66 7.54 1.06
C THR A 18 -4.49 7.11 -0.38
N GLU A 19 -4.45 8.08 -1.28
CA GLU A 19 -4.17 7.84 -2.69
C GLU A 19 -2.68 7.55 -2.89
N GLY A 20 -2.37 6.61 -3.78
CA GLY A 20 -1.02 6.38 -4.23
C GLY A 20 -0.97 5.69 -5.58
N TYR A 21 0.20 5.13 -5.87
CA TYR A 21 0.47 4.48 -7.15
C TYR A 21 1.02 3.09 -6.92
N ARG A 22 0.48 2.12 -7.65
CA ARG A 22 1.02 0.77 -7.73
C ARG A 22 1.84 0.64 -9.01
N LYS A 23 3.01 0.02 -8.90
CA LYS A 23 3.80 -0.32 -10.08
C LYS A 23 3.13 -1.46 -10.84
N ASN A 24 2.95 -1.29 -12.15
CA ASN A 24 2.38 -2.31 -13.01
C ASN A 24 3.24 -3.59 -12.97
N PRO A 25 2.62 -4.77 -13.07
CA PRO A 25 3.37 -6.01 -13.20
C PRO A 25 4.28 -5.95 -14.43
N ARG A 26 5.51 -6.45 -14.29
CA ARG A 26 6.46 -6.48 -15.41
C ARG A 26 5.93 -7.40 -16.51
N LYS A 27 6.07 -6.98 -17.76
CA LYS A 27 5.74 -7.80 -18.94
C LYS A 27 6.84 -8.83 -19.25
N ASP A 28 8.06 -8.57 -18.79
CA ASP A 28 9.24 -9.42 -18.99
C ASP A 28 9.97 -9.71 -17.65
N ASN A 29 10.89 -10.67 -17.66
CA ASN A 29 11.70 -11.08 -16.51
C ASN A 29 13.06 -10.38 -16.42
N ASN A 30 13.27 -9.27 -17.14
CA ASN A 30 14.54 -8.57 -17.16
C ASN A 30 14.82 -7.91 -15.81
N LEU A 31 16.07 -7.95 -15.33
CA LEU A 31 16.44 -7.34 -14.04
C LEU A 31 16.32 -5.81 -14.07
N TYR A 32 16.71 -5.20 -15.21
CA TYR A 32 16.76 -3.75 -15.43
C TYR A 32 15.72 -3.30 -16.46
N MET A 33 15.19 -2.07 -16.29
CA MET A 33 14.23 -1.44 -17.19
C MET A 33 14.46 0.09 -17.24
N PRO A 34 13.97 0.79 -18.29
CA PRO A 34 13.92 2.25 -18.31
C PRO A 34 13.14 2.83 -17.13
N VAL A 35 13.60 3.97 -16.60
CA VAL A 35 12.95 4.66 -15.47
C VAL A 35 11.65 5.30 -15.94
N GLY A 36 10.59 5.18 -15.13
CA GLY A 36 9.34 5.92 -15.32
C GLY A 36 8.19 5.14 -15.96
N GLU A 37 8.41 3.90 -16.38
CA GLU A 37 7.32 3.08 -16.92
C GLU A 37 6.47 2.39 -15.83
N GLY A 38 5.15 2.45 -16.03
CA GLY A 38 4.19 1.52 -15.45
C GLY A 38 3.78 1.81 -14.01
N TYR A 39 2.94 2.82 -13.80
CA TYR A 39 2.23 3.05 -12.55
C TYR A 39 0.74 3.25 -12.79
N GLU A 40 -0.08 2.68 -11.92
CA GLU A 40 -1.53 2.86 -11.91
C GLU A 40 -1.97 3.48 -10.58
N PRO A 41 -2.93 4.44 -10.58
CA PRO A 41 -3.50 4.97 -9.34
C PRO A 41 -4.14 3.85 -8.52
N GLN A 42 -3.90 3.85 -7.21
CA GLN A 42 -4.49 2.89 -6.29
C GLN A 42 -4.69 3.51 -4.91
N THR A 43 -5.80 3.19 -4.25
CA THR A 43 -6.01 3.52 -2.84
C THR A 43 -5.19 2.58 -1.96
N ILE A 44 -4.46 3.15 -1.01
CA ILE A 44 -3.68 2.45 0.00
C ILE A 44 -4.46 2.48 1.31
N LYS A 45 -4.77 1.31 1.86
CA LYS A 45 -5.37 1.15 3.19
C LYS A 45 -4.29 0.78 4.21
N LEU A 46 -4.16 1.58 5.25
CA LEU A 46 -3.22 1.40 6.35
C LEU A 46 -3.96 0.98 7.62
N ILE A 47 -3.36 0.05 8.34
CA ILE A 47 -3.82 -0.39 9.66
C ILE A 47 -2.82 0.06 10.73
N PRO A 48 -3.22 0.08 12.02
CA PRO A 48 -2.27 0.32 13.10
C PRO A 48 -1.16 -0.72 13.09
N TYR A 49 0.08 -0.29 13.32
CA TYR A 49 1.26 -1.16 13.28
C TYR A 49 1.14 -2.36 14.25
N PHE A 50 0.65 -2.12 15.47
CA PHE A 50 0.45 -3.18 16.46
C PHE A 50 -0.56 -4.26 16.02
N ALA A 51 -1.41 -3.97 15.03
CA ALA A 51 -2.43 -4.89 14.53
C ALA A 51 -1.94 -5.77 13.36
N PHE A 52 -0.72 -5.55 12.86
CA PHE A 52 -0.12 -6.37 11.80
C PHE A 52 0.06 -7.84 12.22
N ALA A 53 0.16 -8.75 11.24
CA ALA A 53 0.34 -10.20 11.38
C ALA A 53 -0.79 -10.98 12.08
N ASN A 54 -1.88 -10.32 12.49
CA ASN A 54 -3.05 -10.97 13.08
C ASN A 54 -4.04 -11.54 12.04
N ARG A 55 -3.71 -11.51 10.73
CA ARG A 55 -4.60 -11.94 9.61
C ARG A 55 -3.92 -12.88 8.62
N GLY A 56 -2.84 -13.54 9.02
CA GLY A 56 -2.02 -14.39 8.16
C GLY A 56 -0.72 -13.73 7.70
N GLU A 57 0.14 -14.52 7.08
CA GLU A 57 1.45 -14.09 6.60
C GLU A 57 1.32 -13.19 5.36
N SER A 58 1.94 -12.02 5.40
CA SER A 58 2.00 -11.08 4.28
C SER A 58 3.18 -10.13 4.40
N ASP A 59 3.51 -9.46 3.29
CA ASP A 59 4.43 -8.33 3.31
C ASP A 59 3.87 -7.15 4.13
N MET A 60 4.75 -6.40 4.78
CA MET A 60 4.41 -5.16 5.50
C MET A 60 5.56 -4.16 5.45
N ARG A 61 5.22 -2.88 5.38
CA ARG A 61 6.15 -1.76 5.53
C ARG A 61 5.47 -0.66 6.35
N VAL A 62 6.24 0.00 7.20
CA VAL A 62 5.80 1.20 7.93
C VAL A 62 6.03 2.45 7.08
N TRP A 63 7.20 2.51 6.44
CA TRP A 63 7.59 3.65 5.62
C TRP A 63 7.24 3.40 4.16
N LEU A 64 6.54 4.35 3.56
CA LEU A 64 6.21 4.36 2.13
C LEU A 64 7.09 5.38 1.41
N ASN A 65 7.37 5.09 0.15
CA ASN A 65 8.05 6.05 -0.71
C ASN A 65 7.13 7.24 -0.97
N LYS A 66 7.63 8.43 -0.66
CA LYS A 66 6.97 9.69 -1.03
C LYS A 66 7.31 9.99 -2.49
N PHE A 67 6.28 10.29 -3.27
CA PHE A 67 6.39 10.80 -4.65
C PHE A 67 6.03 12.29 -4.67
#